data_AF-A0A6F8T1N9-F1
#
_entry.id   AF-A0A6F8T1N9-F1
#
_cell.length_a   1.000
_cell.length_b   1.000
_cell.length_c   1.000
_cell.angle_alpha   90.00
_cell.angle_beta   90.00
_cell.angle_gamma   90.00
#
_symmetry.space_group_name_H-M   'P 1'
#
loop_
_entity.id
_entity.type
_entity.pdbx_description
1 polymer ?
#
loop_
_entity_poly.entity_id
_entity_poly.type
_entity_poly.pdbx_seq_one_letter_code
_entity_poly.pdbx_strand_id
1 'polypeptide(L)'
;MPYIEHIHDINDADKHCACGCALTHIGNETSEQLDVLPQVTYRVIHIRRKYACKSCEDTIKTAKPPKQPFPKSIATAGLVAAVIDAKFNRHLPLYRQEDMFKSIRSVKYT
;
A
#
# COMPACT_ATOMS: atom_id res chain seq x y z
N MET A 1 -13.44 9.89 -2.56
CA MET A 1 -12.43 8.94 -3.03
C MET A 1 -11.28 9.76 -3.60
N PRO A 2 -10.00 9.47 -3.29
CA PRO A 2 -8.91 10.15 -3.98
C PRO A 2 -9.03 9.89 -5.48
N TYR A 3 -8.77 10.90 -6.30
CA TYR A 3 -8.85 10.81 -7.76
C TYR A 3 -7.69 11.55 -8.40
N ILE A 4 -7.42 11.22 -9.66
CA ILE A 4 -6.48 11.92 -10.51
C ILE A 4 -7.28 12.44 -11.70
N GLU A 5 -7.13 13.72 -12.02
CA GLU A 5 -7.80 14.33 -13.16
C GLU A 5 -6.87 14.33 -14.37
N HIS A 6 -7.35 13.76 -15.47
CA HIS A 6 -6.70 13.83 -16.77
C HIS A 6 -7.53 14.72 -17.68
N ILE A 7 -7.04 15.93 -17.94
CA ILE A 7 -7.69 16.88 -18.86
C ILE A 7 -7.24 16.53 -20.28
N HIS A 8 -8.19 16.14 -21.11
CA HIS A 8 -8.00 15.93 -22.52
C HIS A 8 -8.61 17.11 -23.28
N ASP A 9 -7.76 17.96 -23.85
CA ASP A 9 -8.18 19.10 -24.67
C ASP A 9 -7.82 18.86 -26.14
N ILE A 10 -8.53 19.55 -27.03
CA ILE A 10 -8.22 19.55 -28.46
C ILE A 10 -6.97 20.38 -28.74
N ASN A 11 -6.29 20.10 -29.86
CA ASN A 11 -5.12 20.87 -30.26
C ASN A 11 -5.50 22.33 -30.57
N ASP A 12 -4.55 23.26 -30.44
CA ASP A 12 -4.83 24.68 -30.65
C ASP A 12 -5.25 25.03 -32.09
N ALA A 13 -4.83 24.24 -33.08
CA ALA A 13 -5.28 24.39 -34.47
C ALA A 13 -6.80 24.15 -34.61
N ASP A 14 -7.35 23.23 -33.82
CA ASP A 14 -8.76 22.83 -33.85
C ASP A 14 -9.65 23.76 -33.02
N LYS A 15 -9.05 24.72 -32.28
CA LYS A 15 -9.76 25.75 -31.51
C LYS A 15 -10.26 26.91 -32.37
N HIS A 16 -10.23 26.79 -33.70
CA HIS A 16 -10.74 27.79 -34.62
C HIS A 16 -11.94 27.23 -35.39
N CYS A 17 -13.02 27.99 -35.41
CA CYS A 17 -14.20 27.66 -36.21
C CYS A 17 -13.88 27.87 -37.70
N ALA A 18 -14.61 27.16 -38.58
CA ALA A 18 -14.53 27.35 -40.02
C ALA A 18 -14.82 28.80 -40.47
N CYS A 19 -15.51 29.60 -39.66
CA CYS A 19 -15.75 31.02 -39.90
C CYS A 19 -14.58 31.95 -39.51
N GLY A 20 -13.48 31.40 -38.94
CA GLY A 20 -12.29 32.15 -38.52
C GLY A 20 -12.31 32.65 -37.08
N CYS A 21 -13.42 32.49 -36.36
CA CYS A 21 -13.51 32.86 -34.94
C CYS A 21 -12.88 31.80 -34.02
N ALA A 22 -12.30 32.22 -32.89
CA ALA A 22 -11.83 31.31 -31.86
C ALA A 22 -13.00 30.65 -31.10
N LEU A 23 -12.93 29.34 -30.89
CA LEU A 23 -13.85 28.60 -30.05
C LEU A 23 -13.63 28.96 -28.59
N THR A 24 -14.71 28.99 -27.81
CA THR A 24 -14.66 29.22 -26.36
C THR A 24 -15.07 27.95 -25.63
N HIS A 25 -14.50 27.73 -24.45
CA HIS A 25 -14.88 26.62 -23.60
C HIS A 25 -16.27 26.87 -23.01
N ILE A 26 -17.17 25.88 -23.13
CA ILE A 26 -18.59 25.98 -22.72
C ILE A 26 -18.93 24.97 -21.61
N GLY A 27 -18.21 23.85 -21.54
CA GLY A 27 -18.47 22.80 -20.56
C GLY A 27 -17.54 21.60 -20.77
N ASN A 28 -17.54 20.69 -19.80
CA ASN A 28 -16.77 19.45 -19.86
C ASN A 28 -17.72 18.26 -19.93
N GLU A 29 -17.38 17.28 -20.76
CA GLU A 29 -17.94 15.93 -20.65
C GLU A 29 -17.02 15.10 -19.74
N THR A 30 -17.56 14.61 -18.63
CA THR A 30 -16.79 13.87 -17.63
C THR A 30 -17.11 12.39 -17.69
N SER A 31 -16.07 11.55 -17.72
CA SER A 31 -16.20 10.11 -17.50
C SER A 31 -15.28 9.69 -16.36
N GLU A 32 -15.77 8.80 -15.50
CA GLU A 32 -15.01 8.30 -14.34
C GLU A 32 -14.53 6.89 -14.61
N GLN A 33 -13.27 6.62 -14.23
CA GLN A 33 -12.68 5.29 -14.24
C GLN A 33 -12.14 4.96 -12.85
N LEU A 34 -12.34 3.72 -12.43
CA LEU A 34 -11.82 3.23 -11.16
C LEU A 34 -10.51 2.48 -11.39
N ASP A 35 -9.43 3.01 -10.86
CA ASP A 35 -8.13 2.32 -10.82
C ASP A 35 -7.85 1.78 -9.40
N VAL A 36 -7.06 0.72 -9.32
CA VAL A 36 -6.73 0.03 -8.06
C VAL A 36 -5.23 -0.13 -7.92
N LEU A 37 -4.67 0.53 -6.91
CA LEU A 37 -3.32 0.22 -6.45
C LEU A 37 -3.33 -1.12 -5.68
N PRO A 38 -2.53 -2.12 -6.07
CA PRO A 38 -2.49 -3.41 -5.40
C PRO A 38 -2.12 -3.29 -3.92
N GLN A 39 -2.50 -4.29 -3.14
CA GLN A 39 -2.14 -4.36 -1.73
C GLN A 39 -0.61 -4.43 -1.55
N VAL A 40 -0.02 -3.38 -0.98
CA VAL A 40 1.41 -3.32 -0.67
C VAL A 40 1.69 -4.05 0.64
N THR A 41 2.53 -5.09 0.60
CA THR A 41 3.05 -5.77 1.79
C THR A 41 4.49 -5.33 2.07
N TYR A 42 4.80 -4.99 3.32
CA TYR A 42 6.14 -4.56 3.73
C TYR A 42 6.57 -5.23 5.04
N ARG A 43 7.88 -5.24 5.29
CA ARG A 43 8.46 -5.82 6.51
C ARG A 43 8.63 -4.76 7.58
N VAL A 44 8.05 -5.01 8.76
CA VAL A 44 8.32 -4.22 9.96
C VAL A 44 9.47 -4.86 10.74
N ILE A 45 10.60 -4.15 10.86
CA ILE A 45 11.78 -4.64 11.59
C ILE A 45 11.90 -3.86 12.90
N HIS A 46 11.80 -4.56 14.03
CA HIS A 46 12.04 -3.97 15.34
C HIS A 46 13.47 -4.24 15.81
N ILE A 47 14.32 -3.22 15.76
CA ILE A 47 15.70 -3.30 16.25
C ILE A 47 15.73 -2.89 17.73
N ARG A 48 16.05 -3.84 18.61
CA ARG A 48 16.20 -3.60 20.05
C ARG A 48 17.67 -3.52 20.41
N ARG A 49 18.14 -2.30 20.71
CA ARG A 49 19.53 -2.09 21.14
C ARG A 49 19.76 -2.74 22.51
N LYS A 50 20.92 -3.39 22.64
CA LYS A 50 21.43 -3.94 23.89
C LYS A 50 22.62 -3.08 24.33
N TYR A 51 22.70 -2.81 25.61
CA TYR A 51 23.77 -2.04 26.22
C TYR A 51 24.44 -2.90 27.29
N ALA A 52 25.77 -2.90 27.31
CA ALA A 52 26.56 -3.59 28.32
C ALA A 52 27.50 -2.59 29.01
N CYS A 53 27.68 -2.73 30.33
CA CYS A 53 28.71 -1.99 31.04
C CYS A 53 30.07 -2.65 30.81
N LYS A 54 31.01 -1.96 30.17
CA LYS A 54 32.35 -2.50 29.89
C LYS A 54 33.25 -2.60 31.12
N SER A 55 32.97 -1.83 32.16
CA SER A 55 33.85 -1.78 33.35
C SER A 55 33.60 -2.91 34.35
N CYS A 56 32.36 -3.38 34.47
CA CYS A 56 32.01 -4.46 35.39
C CYS A 56 31.68 -5.77 34.66
N GLU A 57 31.53 -5.75 33.34
CA GLU A 57 31.24 -6.90 32.47
C GLU A 57 29.94 -7.69 32.78
N ASP A 58 29.25 -7.41 33.89
CA ASP A 58 28.08 -8.16 34.35
C ASP A 58 26.73 -7.57 33.92
N THR A 59 26.66 -6.26 33.67
CA THR A 59 25.37 -5.59 33.45
C THR A 59 25.02 -5.50 31.96
N ILE A 60 23.94 -6.17 31.54
CA ILE A 60 23.34 -6.05 30.21
C ILE A 60 21.89 -5.54 30.33
N LYS A 61 21.56 -4.45 29.62
CA LYS A 61 20.21 -3.88 29.53
C LYS A 61 19.71 -3.89 28.10
N THR A 62 18.45 -4.28 27.90
CA THR A 62 17.81 -4.31 26.57
C THR A 62 16.42 -3.68 26.66
N ALA A 63 16.05 -2.87 25.66
CA ALA A 63 14.69 -2.34 25.55
C ALA A 63 13.65 -3.46 25.52
N LYS A 64 12.47 -3.29 26.11
CA LYS A 64 11.38 -4.30 26.07
C LYS A 64 10.86 -4.47 24.63
N PRO A 65 10.36 -5.67 24.27
CA PRO A 65 9.72 -5.84 22.96
C PRO A 65 8.45 -4.98 22.87
N PRO A 66 8.07 -4.50 21.66
CA PRO A 66 6.78 -3.88 21.47
C PRO A 66 5.66 -4.89 21.77
N LYS A 67 4.49 -4.39 22.19
CA LYS A 67 3.31 -5.23 22.35
C LYS A 67 2.87 -5.73 20.97
N GLN A 68 2.66 -7.03 20.84
CA GLN A 68 2.22 -7.67 19.60
C GLN A 68 0.96 -8.48 19.87
N PRO A 69 0.00 -8.56 18.93
CA PRO A 69 -1.20 -9.39 19.08
C PRO A 69 -0.87 -10.86 19.33
N PHE A 70 0.12 -11.38 18.58
CA PHE A 70 0.64 -12.72 18.74
C PHE A 70 2.14 -12.67 19.04
N PRO A 71 2.57 -12.90 20.30
CA PRO A 71 3.97 -12.89 20.66
C PRO A 71 4.79 -13.89 19.82
N LYS A 72 5.97 -13.47 19.36
CA LYS A 72 6.90 -14.26 18.52
C LYS A 72 6.38 -14.63 17.12
N SER A 73 5.22 -14.12 16.71
CA SER A 73 4.71 -14.28 15.34
C SER A 73 5.30 -13.26 14.38
N ILE A 74 5.34 -13.60 13.09
CA ILE A 74 5.62 -12.65 12.01
C ILE A 74 4.41 -11.74 11.72
N ALA A 75 3.22 -12.12 12.20
CA ALA A 75 1.98 -11.44 11.88
C ALA A 75 1.82 -10.13 12.67
N THR A 76 1.84 -9.01 11.96
CA THR A 76 1.47 -7.70 12.50
C THR A 76 -0.05 -7.60 12.65
N ALA A 77 -0.52 -6.63 13.44
CA ALA A 77 -1.96 -6.38 13.57
C ALA A 77 -2.64 -6.10 12.22
N GLY A 78 -1.97 -5.35 11.33
CA GLY A 78 -2.47 -5.09 9.98
C GLY A 78 -2.59 -6.34 9.11
N LEU A 79 -1.61 -7.25 9.18
CA LEU A 79 -1.68 -8.53 8.45
C LEU A 79 -2.84 -9.41 8.96
N VAL A 80 -3.00 -9.51 10.28
CA VAL A 80 -4.10 -10.26 10.89
C VAL A 80 -5.45 -9.69 10.48
N ALA A 81 -5.61 -8.36 10.54
CA ALA A 81 -6.84 -7.69 10.13
C ALA A 81 -7.16 -7.95 8.66
N ALA A 82 -6.18 -7.87 7.76
CA ALA A 82 -6.35 -8.15 6.34
C ALA A 82 -6.80 -9.60 6.07
N VAL A 83 -6.21 -10.58 6.77
CA VAL A 83 -6.59 -12.00 6.64
C VAL A 83 -8.02 -12.25 7.13
N ILE A 84 -8.40 -11.65 8.27
CA ILE A 84 -9.75 -11.74 8.83
C ILE A 84 -10.77 -11.11 7.87
N ASP A 85 -10.52 -9.89 7.41
CA ASP A 85 -11.38 -9.20 6.44
C ASP A 85 -11.54 -10.01 5.15
N ALA A 86 -10.43 -10.51 4.61
CA ALA A 86 -10.46 -11.34 3.41
C ALA A 86 -11.27 -12.63 3.62
N LYS A 87 -11.12 -13.30 4.77
CA LYS A 87 -11.82 -14.56 5.07
C LYS A 87 -13.31 -14.35 5.29
N PHE A 88 -13.70 -13.36 6.08
CA PHE A 88 -15.06 -13.21 6.58
C PHE A 88 -15.90 -12.22 5.77
N ASN A 89 -15.33 -11.08 5.35
CA ASN A 89 -16.07 -10.07 4.58
C ASN A 89 -15.97 -10.31 3.07
N ARG A 90 -14.84 -10.87 2.58
CA ARG A 90 -14.63 -11.16 1.16
C ARG A 90 -14.72 -12.65 0.79
N HIS A 91 -15.06 -13.51 1.74
CA HIS A 91 -15.21 -14.96 1.55
C HIS A 91 -14.02 -15.65 0.86
N LEU A 92 -12.80 -15.09 0.98
CA LEU A 92 -11.60 -15.63 0.36
C LEU A 92 -11.07 -16.79 1.22
N PRO A 93 -11.05 -18.05 0.72
CA PRO A 93 -10.60 -19.19 1.51
C PRO A 93 -9.13 -19.07 1.94
N LEU A 94 -8.79 -19.57 3.13
CA LEU A 94 -7.44 -19.41 3.70
C LEU A 94 -6.35 -20.05 2.85
N TYR A 95 -6.62 -21.19 2.19
CA TYR A 95 -5.62 -21.83 1.30
C TYR A 95 -5.28 -20.93 0.09
N ARG A 96 -6.27 -20.21 -0.46
CA ARG A 96 -6.03 -19.29 -1.58
C ARG A 96 -5.25 -18.06 -1.13
N GLN A 97 -5.53 -17.57 0.09
CA GLN A 97 -4.72 -16.50 0.69
C GLN A 97 -3.27 -16.96 0.90
N GLU A 98 -3.06 -18.20 1.35
CA GLU A 98 -1.73 -18.79 1.50
C GLU A 98 -0.97 -18.80 0.16
N ASP A 99 -1.61 -19.24 -0.92
CA ASP A 99 -1.02 -19.25 -2.27
C ASP A 99 -0.68 -17.83 -2.75
N MET A 100 -1.55 -16.84 -2.47
CA MET A 100 -1.26 -15.43 -2.76
C MET A 100 -0.04 -14.91 -2.00
N PHE A 101 0.11 -15.25 -0.71
CA PHE A 101 1.29 -14.82 0.04
C PHE A 101 2.58 -15.54 -0.41
N LYS A 102 2.49 -16.79 -0.87
CA LYS A 102 3.62 -17.52 -1.47
C LYS A 102 4.07 -16.87 -2.79
N SER A 103 3.13 -16.43 -3.63
CA SER A 103 3.47 -15.77 -4.90
C SER A 103 4.17 -14.43 -4.66
N ILE A 104 3.69 -13.64 -3.69
CA ILE A 104 4.32 -12.36 -3.31
C ILE A 104 5.74 -12.58 -2.78
N ARG A 105 5.97 -13.63 -1.99
CA ARG A 105 7.29 -13.95 -1.42
C ARG A 105 8.30 -14.47 -2.45
N SER A 106 7.83 -14.88 -3.64
CA SER A 106 8.68 -15.41 -4.72
C SER A 106 9.38 -14.32 -5.54
N VAL A 107 9.04 -13.04 -5.32
CA VAL A 107 9.85 -11.92 -5.80
C VAL A 107 11.07 -11.83 -4.90
N LYS A 108 12.07 -12.67 -5.20
CA LYS A 108 13.41 -12.58 -4.62
C LYS A 108 13.95 -11.20 -4.98
N TYR A 109 13.98 -10.30 -4.02
CA TYR A 109 14.88 -9.16 -4.08
C TYR A 109 16.31 -9.71 -3.93
N THR A 110 16.92 -10.08 -5.06
CA THR A 110 18.37 -10.07 -5.23
C THR A 110 18.87 -8.64 -5.30
#